data_AF-A0A9D2FCE5-F1
#
_entry.id   AF-A0A9D2FCE5-F1
#
_cell.length_a   1.000
_cell.length_b   1.000
_cell.length_c   1.000
_cell.angle_alpha   90.00
_cell.angle_beta   90.00
_cell.angle_gamma   90.00
#
_symmetry.space_group_name_H-M   'P 1'
#
loop_
_entity.id
_entity.type
_entity.pdbx_description
1 polymer ?
#
loop_
_entity_poly.entity_id
_entity_poly.type
_entity_poly.pdbx_seq_one_letter_code
_entity_poly.pdbx_strand_id
1 'polypeptide(L)' 'MKKQELLKIIDDELLEKLFGFCYARTNDSYEAQDLCSDIIFELIKAANTDGSIENLYPFVWRVARN' A
#
# COMPACT_ATOMS: atom_id res chain seq x y z
N MET A 1 2.23 -8.12 14.62
CA MET A 1 2.54 -8.92 13.40
C MET A 1 3.91 -8.54 12.88
N LYS A 2 4.65 -9.47 12.28
CA LYS A 2 5.95 -9.13 11.68
C LYS A 2 5.74 -8.30 10.41
N LYS A 3 6.63 -7.35 10.12
CA LYS A 3 6.54 -6.52 8.91
C LYS A 3 6.54 -7.33 7.61
N GLN A 4 7.20 -8.49 7.57
CA GLN A 4 7.18 -9.39 6.42
C GLN A 4 5.76 -9.90 6.08
N GLU A 5 4.81 -9.86 7.03
CA GLU A 5 3.42 -10.24 6.78
C GLU A 5 2.68 -9.25 5.86
N LEU A 6 3.21 -8.03 5.66
CA LEU A 6 2.69 -7.09 4.66
C LEU A 6 2.65 -7.71 3.27
N LEU A 7 3.67 -8.50 2.90
CA LEU A 7 3.75 -9.13 1.58
C LEU A 7 2.60 -10.13 1.34
N LYS A 8 2.01 -10.67 2.41
CA LYS A 8 0.91 -11.64 2.31
C LYS A 8 -0.45 -10.98 2.05
N ILE A 9 -0.58 -9.69 2.33
CA ILE A 9 -1.83 -8.94 2.15
C ILE A 9 -1.81 -8.08 0.89
N ILE A 10 -0.67 -8.00 0.18
CA ILE A 10 -0.59 -7.38 -1.14
C ILE A 10 -1.14 -8.40 -2.14
N ASP A 11 -2.46 -8.50 -2.19
CA ASP A 11 -3.24 -9.33 -3.10
C ASP A 11 -4.11 -8.46 -4.01
N ASP A 12 -4.84 -9.10 -4.93
CA ASP A 12 -5.69 -8.39 -5.90
C ASP A 12 -6.74 -7.52 -5.20
N GLU A 13 -7.28 -7.95 -4.04
CA GLU A 13 -8.26 -7.17 -3.28
C GLU A 13 -7.67 -5.89 -2.70
N LEU A 14 -6.46 -5.95 -2.13
CA LEU A 14 -5.78 -4.76 -1.64
C LEU A 14 -5.38 -3.84 -2.79
N LEU A 15 -4.87 -4.41 -3.89
CA LEU A 15 -4.46 -3.64 -5.08
C LEU A 15 -5.65 -2.89 -5.69
N GLU A 16 -6.82 -3.52 -5.78
CA GLU A 16 -8.05 -2.87 -6.27
C GLU A 16 -8.46 -1.69 -5.37
N LYS A 17 -8.42 -1.88 -4.03
CA LYS A 17 -8.73 -0.82 -3.07
C LYS A 17 -7.74 0.34 -3.12
N LEU A 18 -6.44 0.05 -3.24
CA LEU A 18 -5.40 1.07 -3.37
C LEU A 18 -5.55 1.82 -4.68
N PHE A 19 -5.81 1.13 -5.79
CA PHE A 19 -6.02 1.77 -7.07
C PHE A 19 -7.25 2.68 -7.04
N GLY A 20 -8.39 2.22 -6.50
CA GLY A 20 -9.58 3.06 -6.32
C GLY A 20 -9.33 4.28 -5.43
N PHE A 21 -8.50 4.13 -4.39
CA PHE A 21 -8.07 5.26 -3.55
C PHE A 21 -7.22 6.28 -4.34
N CYS A 22 -6.30 5.83 -5.18
CA CYS A 22 -5.44 6.68 -6.00
C CYS A 22 -6.23 7.37 -7.11
N TYR A 23 -7.13 6.64 -7.77
CA TYR A 23 -7.99 7.15 -8.83
C TYR A 23 -8.88 8.30 -8.35
N ALA A 24 -9.41 8.21 -7.13
CA ALA A 24 -10.19 9.30 -6.53
C ALA A 24 -9.37 10.57 -6.21
N ARG A 25 -8.05 10.55 -6.40
CA ARG A 25 -7.10 11.64 -6.04
C ARG A 25 -6.24 12.12 -7.20
N THR A 26 -6.43 11.55 -8.38
CA THR A 26 -5.62 11.81 -9.58
C THR A 26 -6.54 12.16 -10.74
N ASN A 27 -5.97 12.71 -11.82
CA ASN A 27 -6.75 13.20 -12.95
C ASN A 27 -7.17 12.08 -13.90
N ASP A 28 -6.38 11.01 -13.97
CA ASP A 28 -6.64 9.88 -14.84
C ASP A 28 -6.09 8.55 -14.29
N SER A 29 -6.32 7.48 -15.03
CA SER A 29 -5.89 6.13 -14.66
C SER A 29 -4.38 5.94 -14.67
N TYR A 30 -3.63 6.71 -15.46
CA TYR A 30 -2.17 6.61 -15.54
C TYR A 30 -1.54 7.22 -14.30
N GLU A 31 -1.95 8.43 -13.93
CA GLU A 31 -1.54 9.06 -12.66
C GLU A 31 -1.92 8.18 -11.45
N ALA A 32 -3.12 7.57 -11.49
CA ALA A 32 -3.55 6.63 -10.45
C ALA A 32 -2.64 5.39 -10.36
N GLN A 33 -2.18 4.85 -11.49
CA GLN A 33 -1.26 3.72 -11.53
C GLN A 33 0.12 4.10 -10.96
N ASP A 34 0.63 5.28 -11.29
CA ASP A 34 1.90 5.78 -10.78
C ASP A 34 1.84 5.92 -9.24
N LEU A 35 0.82 6.61 -8.72
CA LEU A 35 0.64 6.77 -7.27
C LEU A 35 0.43 5.42 -6.57
N CYS A 36 -0.34 4.52 -7.16
CA CYS A 36 -0.56 3.18 -6.59
C CYS A 36 0.77 2.40 -6.52
N SER A 37 1.59 2.49 -7.57
CA SER A 37 2.91 1.85 -7.64
C SER A 37 3.86 2.36 -6.56
N ASP A 38 3.88 3.68 -6.32
CA ASP A 38 4.69 4.31 -5.26
C ASP A 38 4.28 3.82 -3.86
N ILE A 39 2.97 3.73 -3.60
CA ILE A 39 2.45 3.21 -2.33
C ILE A 39 2.86 1.74 -2.14
N ILE A 40 2.70 0.90 -3.17
CA ILE A 40 3.09 -0.52 -3.12
C ILE A 40 4.60 -0.64 -2.87
N PHE A 41 5.41 0.17 -3.53
CA PHE A 41 6.85 0.19 -3.34
C PHE A 41 7.24 0.49 -1.89
N GLU A 42 6.64 1.51 -1.27
CA GLU A 42 6.92 1.84 0.13
C GLU A 42 6.42 0.76 1.10
N LEU A 43 5.32 0.06 0.78
CA LEU A 43 4.88 -1.11 1.56
C LEU A 43 5.87 -2.27 1.48
N ILE A 44 6.37 -2.59 0.29
CA ILE A 44 7.38 -3.64 0.08
C ILE A 44 8.68 -3.28 0.81
N LYS A 45 9.12 -2.03 0.69
CA LYS A 45 10.30 -1.53 1.39
C LYS A 45 10.11 -1.63 2.90
N ALA A 46 8.95 -1.23 3.43
CA ALA A 46 8.63 -1.40 4.85
C ALA A 46 8.64 -2.88 5.27
N ALA A 47 8.12 -3.79 4.45
CA ALA A 47 8.09 -5.22 4.73
C ALA A 47 9.50 -5.84 4.85
N ASN A 48 10.49 -5.26 4.16
CA ASN A 48 11.90 -5.68 4.18
C ASN A 48 12.71 -5.07 5.34
N THR A 49 12.06 -4.34 6.26
CA THR A 49 12.73 -3.81 7.46
C THR A 49 12.34 -4.59 8.71
N ASP A 50 13.21 -4.57 9.72
CA ASP A 50 12.90 -5.14 11.03
C ASP A 50 11.80 -4.35 11.75
N GLY A 51 11.08 -5.04 12.64
CA GLY A 51 10.06 -4.49 13.50
C GLY A 51 8.70 -5.18 13.39
N SER A 52 7.79 -4.73 14.24
CA SER A 52 6.41 -5.20 14.30
C SER A 52 5.43 -4.12 13.88
N ILE A 53 4.32 -4.56 13.29
CA ILE A 53 3.14 -3.75 13.03
C ILE A 53 2.05 -4.21 13.98
N GLU A 54 1.45 -3.28 14.71
CA GLU A 54 0.33 -3.56 15.61
C GLU A 54 -0.91 -3.95 14.82
N ASN A 55 -1.27 -3.15 13.81
CA ASN A 55 -2.41 -3.40 12.92
C ASN A 55 -2.02 -3.17 11.45
N LEU A 56 -2.12 -4.22 10.61
CA LEU A 56 -1.69 -4.19 9.21
C LEU A 56 -2.48 -3.18 8.36
N TYR A 57 -3.81 -3.25 8.36
CA TYR A 57 -4.63 -2.37 7.53
C TYR A 57 -4.48 -0.87 7.85
N PRO A 58 -4.51 -0.43 9.13
CA PRO A 58 -4.20 0.95 9.48
C PRO A 58 -2.80 1.40 9.07
N PHE A 59 -1.82 0.49 9.11
CA PHE A 59 -0.47 0.79 8.64
C PHE A 59 -0.46 1.05 7.13
N VAL A 60 -1.12 0.19 6.34
CA VAL A 60 -1.24 0.38 4.88
C VAL A 60 -1.85 1.73 4.54
N TRP A 61 -2.98 2.08 5.16
CA TRP A 61 -3.65 3.36 4.90
C TRP A 61 -2.90 4.58 5.44
N ARG A 62 -1.99 4.40 6.40
CA ARG A 62 -1.07 5.46 6.81
C ARG A 62 -0.01 5.70 5.73
N VAL A 63 0.56 4.64 5.17
CA VAL A 63 1.53 4.74 4.06
C VAL A 63 0.88 5.37 2.84
N ALA A 64 -0.34 4.95 2.49
CA ALA A 64 -1.08 5.49 1.34
C ALA A 64 -1.46 6.98 1.45
N ARG A 65 -1.38 7.59 2.64
CA ARG A 65 -1.76 8.99 2.89
C ARG A 65 -0.56 9.91 3.12
N ASN A 66 0.65 9.37 3.21
CA ASN A 66 1.89 10.14 3.32
C ASN A 66 2.29 10.68 1.94
#